data_AF-A0A519M242-F1
#
_entry.id   AF-A0A519M242-F1
#
_cell.length_a   1.000
_cell.length_b   1.000
_cell.length_c   1.000
_cell.angle_alpha   90.00
_cell.angle_beta   90.00
_cell.angle_gamma   90.00
#
_symmetry.space_group_name_H-M   'P 1'
#
loop_
_entity.id
_entity.type
_entity.pdbx_description
1 polymer ?
#
loop_
_entity_poly.entity_id
_entity_poly.type
_entity_poly.pdbx_seq_one_letter_code
_entity_poly.pdbx_strand_id
1 'polypeptide(L)'
;KLPWMQNLPYYLIYTHPNGSASTATGDMWENIPYIVKGEAWFADALALKVNNPYLNNYVAKIKVDNPEFFKGTDDYLLFRLLNYKPDRRIVSKFFDDLPKARIFNDVGVVAMHENLNDARNNLSSYLLSSPFGASGHGHASQNAFTVNYKGKVLFGGSGYYSNFSDKHNLFYYRSPRAYSTILADSISQKIGEEGYGWIPRSISGKNIQYALGDASNAYGKIQSEFWLNRFDQMKVQPSKGNVYGEAGVTLYRRHMLQLAGEYIVLYDELSASKPVKWTTQFHAPYSKMQAEKSNATNRKDFITENDSVRSLATVFANSPIKLVVHNQFSEPAENWNKVTDDEGKIKDFKNQWHAGITSLPANSFRFLTIIQIKTGKVEVVKMPDSDEGICEVRIGEWHIKAQLNGDKKAALTVDGAQSKSLFT
;
A
#
# COMPACT_ATOMS: atom_id res chain seq x y z
N LYS A 1 -8.96 -28.35 -14.73
CA LYS A 1 -9.42 -27.07 -14.11
C LYS A 1 -8.31 -26.04 -14.33
N LEU A 2 -8.62 -24.84 -14.80
CA LEU A 2 -7.60 -23.80 -15.02
C LEU A 2 -6.99 -23.36 -13.66
N PRO A 3 -5.65 -23.40 -13.48
CA PRO A 3 -5.01 -22.99 -12.22
C PRO A 3 -5.39 -21.58 -11.78
N TRP A 4 -5.52 -20.64 -12.73
CA TRP A 4 -5.96 -19.27 -12.46
C TRP A 4 -7.28 -19.21 -11.68
N MET A 5 -8.29 -19.98 -12.12
CA MET A 5 -9.60 -20.06 -11.45
C MET A 5 -9.53 -20.67 -10.04
N GLN A 6 -8.52 -21.49 -9.75
CA GLN A 6 -8.34 -22.05 -8.40
C GLN A 6 -7.63 -21.08 -7.45
N ASN A 7 -6.85 -20.13 -7.99
CA ASN A 7 -6.13 -19.12 -7.21
C ASN A 7 -6.96 -17.87 -6.95
N LEU A 8 -7.89 -17.54 -7.84
CA LEU A 8 -8.75 -16.36 -7.74
C LEU A 8 -9.46 -16.18 -6.37
N PRO A 9 -10.01 -17.23 -5.73
CA PRO A 9 -10.65 -17.05 -4.43
C PRO A 9 -9.72 -16.46 -3.38
N TYR A 10 -8.44 -16.83 -3.41
CA TYR A 10 -7.46 -16.32 -2.46
C TYR A 10 -7.09 -14.89 -2.75
N TYR A 11 -7.05 -14.47 -4.02
CA TYR A 11 -6.88 -13.06 -4.35
C TYR A 11 -7.98 -12.23 -3.71
N LEU A 12 -9.25 -12.59 -3.96
CA LEU A 12 -10.41 -11.90 -3.38
C LEU A 12 -10.34 -11.81 -1.84
N ILE A 13 -10.09 -12.95 -1.18
CA ILE A 13 -10.05 -13.03 0.28
C ILE A 13 -8.95 -12.14 0.88
N TYR A 14 -7.76 -12.12 0.26
CA TYR A 14 -6.61 -11.40 0.83
C TYR A 14 -6.58 -9.92 0.44
N THR A 15 -7.03 -9.53 -0.77
CA THR A 15 -6.97 -8.13 -1.21
C THR A 15 -8.23 -7.34 -0.86
N HIS A 16 -9.34 -8.02 -0.55
CA HIS A 16 -10.59 -7.40 -0.15
C HIS A 16 -11.32 -8.22 0.95
N PRO A 17 -10.69 -8.44 2.13
CA PRO A 17 -11.27 -9.29 3.16
C PRO A 17 -12.61 -8.75 3.71
N ASN A 18 -13.48 -9.64 4.19
CA ASN A 18 -14.77 -9.27 4.73
C ASN A 18 -14.67 -8.22 5.85
N GLY A 19 -15.49 -7.17 5.76
CA GLY A 19 -15.57 -6.15 6.80
C GLY A 19 -14.34 -5.24 6.90
N SER A 20 -13.47 -5.26 5.89
CA SER A 20 -12.30 -4.40 5.78
C SER A 20 -12.22 -3.77 4.40
N ALA A 21 -11.57 -2.61 4.32
CA ALA A 21 -11.27 -1.97 3.07
C ALA A 21 -10.33 -2.80 2.19
N SER A 22 -10.34 -2.50 0.89
CA SER A 22 -9.43 -3.05 -0.13
C SER A 22 -7.98 -2.58 0.05
N THR A 23 -7.11 -2.87 -0.93
CA THR A 23 -5.71 -2.45 -0.94
C THR A 23 -5.48 -0.94 -1.08
N ALA A 24 -6.53 -0.15 -1.32
CA ALA A 24 -6.48 1.31 -1.46
C ALA A 24 -5.55 1.84 -2.56
N THR A 25 -5.62 1.22 -3.75
CA THR A 25 -4.86 1.62 -4.96
C THR A 25 -5.66 1.30 -6.23
N GLY A 26 -5.28 1.91 -7.35
CA GLY A 26 -5.97 1.75 -8.63
C GLY A 26 -7.08 2.77 -8.80
N ASP A 27 -7.62 2.87 -10.01
CA ASP A 27 -8.69 3.85 -10.27
C ASP A 27 -9.94 3.56 -9.42
N MET A 28 -10.54 4.64 -8.89
CA MET A 28 -11.76 4.62 -8.10
C MET A 28 -11.68 3.87 -6.77
N TRP A 29 -10.50 3.48 -6.30
CA TRP A 29 -10.39 2.72 -5.04
C TRP A 29 -11.09 3.42 -3.87
N GLU A 30 -11.06 4.75 -3.82
CA GLU A 30 -11.66 5.58 -2.77
C GLU A 30 -13.19 5.68 -2.87
N ASN A 31 -13.75 5.36 -4.04
CA ASN A 31 -15.18 5.30 -4.28
C ASN A 31 -15.75 3.93 -3.92
N ILE A 32 -14.95 2.88 -4.03
CA ILE A 32 -15.31 1.50 -3.70
C ILE A 32 -14.32 0.89 -2.69
N PRO A 33 -14.16 1.50 -1.50
CA PRO A 33 -13.19 1.02 -0.53
C PRO A 33 -13.59 -0.33 0.08
N TYR A 34 -14.88 -0.68 0.08
CA TYR A 34 -15.43 -1.91 0.65
C TYR A 34 -16.16 -2.74 -0.41
N ILE A 35 -16.44 -4.00 -0.09
CA ILE A 35 -17.10 -4.96 -0.99
C ILE A 35 -18.41 -4.38 -1.50
N VAL A 36 -18.55 -4.32 -2.82
CA VAL A 36 -19.78 -3.86 -3.49
C VAL A 36 -20.62 -5.02 -4.03
N LYS A 37 -21.86 -4.73 -4.42
CA LYS A 37 -22.82 -5.71 -4.98
C LYS A 37 -22.22 -6.58 -6.10
N GLY A 38 -21.56 -5.96 -7.08
CA GLY A 38 -20.98 -6.68 -8.22
C GLY A 38 -19.93 -7.71 -7.80
N GLU A 39 -19.04 -7.34 -6.88
CA GLU A 39 -18.01 -8.24 -6.33
C GLU A 39 -18.64 -9.38 -5.51
N ALA A 40 -19.66 -9.06 -4.70
CA ALA A 40 -20.41 -10.02 -3.91
C ALA A 40 -21.12 -11.07 -4.81
N TRP A 41 -21.78 -10.63 -5.86
CA TRP A 41 -22.46 -11.50 -6.82
C TRP A 41 -21.47 -12.37 -7.60
N PHE A 42 -20.34 -11.79 -8.02
CA PHE A 42 -19.28 -12.54 -8.68
C PHE A 42 -18.70 -13.62 -7.76
N ALA A 43 -18.41 -13.30 -6.50
CA ALA A 43 -17.90 -14.27 -5.53
C ALA A 43 -18.90 -15.42 -5.28
N ASP A 44 -20.19 -15.12 -5.15
CA ASP A 44 -21.24 -16.14 -4.99
C ASP A 44 -21.39 -17.03 -6.24
N ALA A 45 -21.37 -16.43 -7.43
CA ALA A 45 -21.37 -17.18 -8.69
C ALA A 45 -20.12 -18.06 -8.82
N LEU A 46 -18.94 -17.53 -8.50
CA LEU A 46 -17.68 -18.25 -8.49
C LEU A 46 -17.73 -19.47 -7.55
N ALA A 47 -18.36 -19.32 -6.39
CA ALA A 47 -18.55 -20.39 -5.42
C ALA A 47 -19.37 -21.56 -5.98
N LEU A 48 -20.20 -21.37 -7.01
CA LEU A 48 -20.90 -22.47 -7.70
C LEU A 48 -19.98 -23.29 -8.62
N LYS A 49 -18.88 -22.70 -9.10
CA LYS A 49 -17.95 -23.37 -10.04
C LYS A 49 -16.67 -23.86 -9.39
N VAL A 50 -16.19 -23.17 -8.35
CA VAL A 50 -14.93 -23.48 -7.69
C VAL A 50 -15.22 -24.13 -6.34
N ASN A 51 -14.85 -25.40 -6.21
CA ASN A 51 -14.97 -26.11 -4.94
C ASN A 51 -13.84 -25.69 -3.98
N ASN A 52 -14.00 -24.52 -3.34
CA ASN A 52 -13.06 -23.97 -2.38
C ASN A 52 -13.80 -23.64 -1.07
N PRO A 53 -13.45 -24.28 0.06
CA PRO A 53 -14.18 -24.08 1.31
C PRO A 53 -13.96 -22.71 1.95
N TYR A 54 -12.84 -22.04 1.66
CA TYR A 54 -12.58 -20.68 2.10
C TYR A 54 -13.41 -19.66 1.33
N LEU A 55 -13.59 -19.87 0.01
CA LEU A 55 -14.52 -19.05 -0.79
C LEU A 55 -15.95 -19.14 -0.27
N ASN A 56 -16.39 -20.34 0.10
CA ASN A 56 -17.72 -20.55 0.66
C ASN A 56 -17.89 -19.79 1.99
N ASN A 57 -16.86 -19.77 2.85
CA ASN A 57 -16.87 -18.98 4.08
C ASN A 57 -16.92 -17.47 3.80
N TYR A 58 -16.07 -17.00 2.88
CA TYR A 58 -16.02 -15.61 2.43
C TYR A 58 -17.39 -15.12 1.92
N VAL A 59 -18.02 -15.87 1.02
CA VAL A 59 -19.37 -15.56 0.49
C VAL A 59 -20.44 -15.63 1.58
N ALA A 60 -20.39 -16.62 2.47
CA ALA A 60 -21.34 -16.71 3.57
C ALA A 60 -21.26 -15.48 4.48
N LYS A 61 -20.05 -14.98 4.77
CA LYS A 61 -19.85 -13.78 5.57
C LYS A 61 -20.31 -12.52 4.83
N ILE A 62 -20.09 -12.39 3.52
CA ILE A 62 -20.67 -11.28 2.72
C ILE A 62 -22.19 -11.28 2.85
N LYS A 63 -22.85 -12.45 2.72
CA LYS A 63 -24.30 -12.60 2.83
C LYS A 63 -24.85 -12.21 4.21
N VAL A 64 -24.09 -12.49 5.27
CA VAL A 64 -24.44 -12.07 6.64
C VAL A 64 -24.25 -10.57 6.82
N ASP A 65 -23.15 -10.01 6.33
CA ASP A 65 -22.82 -8.60 6.50
C ASP A 65 -23.66 -7.67 5.60
N ASN A 66 -24.07 -8.13 4.41
CA ASN A 66 -24.76 -7.35 3.37
C ASN A 66 -25.93 -8.15 2.74
N PRO A 67 -26.95 -8.56 3.51
CA PRO A 67 -28.04 -9.40 3.02
C PRO A 67 -28.86 -8.73 1.90
N GLU A 68 -28.92 -7.40 1.88
CA GLU A 68 -29.57 -6.60 0.85
C GLU A 68 -28.93 -6.71 -0.53
N PHE A 69 -27.65 -7.10 -0.63
CA PHE A 69 -27.02 -7.35 -1.93
C PHE A 69 -27.66 -8.52 -2.67
N PHE A 70 -28.25 -9.49 -1.96
CA PHE A 70 -28.74 -10.74 -2.56
C PHE A 70 -30.27 -10.79 -2.69
N LYS A 71 -30.92 -9.62 -2.74
CA LYS A 71 -32.36 -9.50 -2.96
C LYS A 71 -32.65 -9.05 -4.39
N GLY A 72 -33.70 -9.61 -5.00
CA GLY A 72 -34.15 -9.21 -6.33
C GLY A 72 -33.41 -9.89 -7.47
N THR A 73 -33.30 -9.20 -8.60
CA THR A 73 -32.58 -9.68 -9.79
C THR A 73 -31.21 -9.01 -9.88
N ASP A 74 -30.21 -9.76 -10.35
CA ASP A 74 -28.85 -9.27 -10.54
C ASP A 74 -28.19 -9.95 -11.76
N ASP A 75 -27.05 -9.41 -12.20
CA ASP A 75 -26.33 -9.81 -13.41
C ASP A 75 -25.90 -11.28 -13.43
N TYR A 76 -25.80 -11.93 -12.26
CA TYR A 76 -25.40 -13.32 -12.13
C TYR A 76 -26.57 -14.26 -11.80
N LEU A 77 -27.82 -13.79 -11.74
CA LEU A 77 -28.98 -14.61 -11.39
C LEU A 77 -29.16 -15.80 -12.34
N LEU A 78 -29.19 -15.57 -13.65
CA LEU A 78 -29.35 -16.64 -14.63
C LEU A 78 -28.22 -17.67 -14.50
N PHE A 79 -26.98 -17.20 -14.30
CA PHE A 79 -25.85 -18.09 -14.07
C PHE A 79 -26.04 -18.95 -12.83
N ARG A 80 -26.50 -18.37 -11.71
CA ARG A 80 -26.76 -19.13 -10.48
C ARG A 80 -27.87 -20.16 -10.66
N LEU A 81 -28.95 -19.81 -11.35
CA LEU A 81 -30.06 -20.72 -11.65
C LEU A 81 -29.60 -21.92 -12.50
N LEU A 82 -28.82 -21.67 -13.56
CA LEU A 82 -28.31 -22.74 -14.44
C LEU A 82 -27.29 -23.66 -13.76
N ASN A 83 -26.66 -23.21 -12.67
CA ASN A 83 -25.64 -23.96 -11.94
C ASN A 83 -26.10 -24.44 -10.56
N TYR A 84 -27.37 -24.17 -10.21
CA TYR A 84 -27.93 -24.60 -8.95
C TYR A 84 -28.09 -26.12 -8.92
N LYS A 85 -27.72 -26.71 -7.80
CA LYS A 85 -27.87 -28.15 -7.53
C LYS A 85 -28.48 -28.30 -6.14
N PRO A 86 -29.74 -28.77 -6.03
CA PRO A 86 -30.46 -28.80 -4.75
C PRO A 86 -29.82 -29.71 -3.69
N ASP A 87 -29.06 -30.71 -4.12
CA ASP A 87 -28.34 -31.67 -3.29
C ASP A 87 -26.90 -31.26 -2.98
N ARG A 88 -26.46 -30.08 -3.42
CA ARG A 88 -25.08 -29.61 -3.26
C ARG A 88 -24.75 -29.40 -1.79
N ARG A 89 -23.76 -30.14 -1.30
CA ARG A 89 -23.14 -29.92 0.01
C ARG A 89 -22.09 -28.81 -0.07
N ILE A 90 -22.27 -27.74 0.71
CA ILE A 90 -21.32 -26.63 0.81
C ILE A 90 -20.41 -26.88 2.00
N VAL A 91 -19.14 -27.23 1.74
CA VAL A 91 -18.11 -27.30 2.78
C VAL A 91 -17.54 -25.89 2.97
N SER A 92 -17.49 -25.42 4.21
CA SER A 92 -16.94 -24.10 4.57
C SER A 92 -15.78 -24.28 5.56
N LYS A 93 -14.75 -23.43 5.46
CA LYS A 93 -13.62 -23.40 6.40
C LYS A 93 -13.27 -21.97 6.76
N PHE A 94 -12.98 -21.74 8.05
CA PHE A 94 -12.32 -20.52 8.51
C PHE A 94 -10.89 -20.42 7.96
N PHE A 95 -10.31 -19.23 8.02
CA PHE A 95 -9.00 -18.92 7.46
C PHE A 95 -7.82 -19.26 8.38
N ASP A 96 -8.02 -20.03 9.46
CA ASP A 96 -6.97 -20.36 10.44
C ASP A 96 -5.83 -21.18 9.82
N ASP A 97 -6.17 -22.03 8.84
CA ASP A 97 -5.22 -22.85 8.07
C ASP A 97 -4.52 -22.05 6.94
N LEU A 98 -4.91 -20.79 6.71
CA LEU A 98 -4.34 -19.95 5.66
C LEU A 98 -3.12 -19.16 6.18
N PRO A 99 -2.08 -18.95 5.34
CA PRO A 99 -0.92 -18.18 5.76
C PRO A 99 -1.30 -16.72 6.06
N LYS A 100 -0.73 -16.12 7.12
CA LYS A 100 -0.97 -14.71 7.46
C LYS A 100 -0.56 -13.73 6.36
N ALA A 101 0.37 -14.13 5.48
CA ALA A 101 0.72 -13.35 4.30
C ALA A 101 0.64 -14.18 3.02
N ARG A 102 0.20 -13.56 1.94
CA ARG A 102 0.14 -14.17 0.62
C ARG A 102 0.66 -13.23 -0.45
N ILE A 103 1.48 -13.79 -1.32
CA ILE A 103 2.04 -13.12 -2.49
C ILE A 103 1.27 -13.49 -3.75
N PHE A 104 1.01 -12.49 -4.58
CA PHE A 104 0.46 -12.60 -5.92
C PHE A 104 1.49 -12.05 -6.90
N ASN A 105 2.52 -12.86 -7.23
CA ASN A 105 3.70 -12.43 -7.98
C ASN A 105 3.35 -11.73 -9.31
N ASP A 106 2.46 -12.33 -10.10
CA ASP A 106 2.10 -11.82 -11.43
C ASP A 106 1.34 -10.50 -11.37
N VAL A 107 0.71 -10.19 -10.23
CA VAL A 107 0.02 -8.92 -9.98
C VAL A 107 0.95 -7.92 -9.28
N GLY A 108 1.91 -8.44 -8.50
CA GLY A 108 2.83 -7.67 -7.66
C GLY A 108 2.21 -7.17 -6.37
N VAL A 109 1.40 -7.99 -5.71
CA VAL A 109 0.79 -7.65 -4.41
C VAL A 109 1.24 -8.66 -3.37
N VAL A 110 1.66 -8.18 -2.20
CA VAL A 110 1.74 -8.99 -0.98
C VAL A 110 0.74 -8.45 0.03
N ALA A 111 -0.20 -9.30 0.44
CA ALA A 111 -1.18 -9.00 1.46
C ALA A 111 -0.78 -9.69 2.77
N MET A 112 -0.73 -8.94 3.86
CA MET A 112 -0.37 -9.40 5.20
C MET A 112 -1.51 -9.08 6.17
N HIS A 113 -1.89 -10.03 7.02
CA HIS A 113 -2.99 -9.87 7.97
C HIS A 113 -2.59 -10.42 9.34
N GLU A 114 -2.90 -9.67 10.39
CA GLU A 114 -2.75 -10.16 11.76
C GLU A 114 -3.75 -11.30 12.03
N ASN A 115 -5.00 -11.09 11.61
CA ASN A 115 -6.06 -12.10 11.65
C ASN A 115 -7.00 -11.94 10.45
N LEU A 116 -6.89 -12.84 9.47
CA LEU A 116 -7.69 -12.80 8.25
C LEU A 116 -9.17 -13.12 8.50
N ASN A 117 -9.51 -13.92 9.52
CA ASN A 117 -10.91 -14.19 9.90
C ASN A 117 -11.62 -12.94 10.45
N ASP A 118 -10.86 -11.96 10.93
CA ASP A 118 -11.37 -10.78 11.61
C ASP A 118 -10.63 -9.49 11.18
N ALA A 119 -10.45 -9.31 9.87
CA ALA A 119 -9.82 -8.11 9.31
C ALA A 119 -10.54 -6.80 9.73
N ARG A 120 -11.84 -6.88 10.04
CA ARG A 120 -12.66 -5.78 10.58
C ARG A 120 -12.12 -5.21 11.89
N ASN A 121 -11.41 -5.99 12.70
CA ASN A 121 -10.93 -5.54 14.01
C ASN A 121 -9.40 -5.56 14.15
N ASN A 122 -8.69 -5.91 13.08
CA ASN A 122 -7.26 -6.17 13.13
C ASN A 122 -6.48 -5.39 12.07
N LEU A 123 -5.15 -5.50 12.12
CA LEU A 123 -4.24 -4.93 11.14
C LEU A 123 -4.22 -5.78 9.86
N SER A 124 -4.35 -5.10 8.72
CA SER A 124 -3.99 -5.63 7.40
C SER A 124 -3.06 -4.65 6.71
N SER A 125 -2.03 -5.14 6.03
CA SER A 125 -1.08 -4.29 5.32
C SER A 125 -0.68 -4.91 3.99
N TYR A 126 -0.33 -4.05 3.04
CA TYR A 126 -0.09 -4.46 1.66
C TYR A 126 1.17 -3.80 1.13
N LEU A 127 1.98 -4.57 0.39
CA LEU A 127 3.08 -4.06 -0.42
C LEU A 127 2.75 -4.24 -1.90
N LEU A 128 2.87 -3.17 -2.68
CA LEU A 128 2.55 -3.12 -4.10
C LEU A 128 3.84 -2.91 -4.89
N SER A 129 4.20 -3.84 -5.77
CA SER A 129 5.32 -3.71 -6.70
C SER A 129 5.07 -4.62 -7.90
N SER A 130 4.45 -4.04 -8.94
CA SER A 130 3.81 -4.74 -10.04
C SER A 130 4.69 -4.86 -11.28
N PRO A 131 4.85 -6.08 -11.84
CA PRO A 131 5.54 -6.27 -13.11
C PRO A 131 4.76 -5.67 -14.30
N PHE A 132 3.48 -5.33 -14.10
CA PHE A 132 2.66 -4.68 -15.13
C PHE A 132 2.88 -3.16 -15.22
N GLY A 133 3.67 -2.59 -14.30
CA GLY A 133 3.88 -1.15 -14.25
C GLY A 133 2.61 -0.36 -13.95
N ALA A 134 2.53 0.83 -14.51
CA ALA A 134 1.46 1.79 -14.31
C ALA A 134 0.65 1.97 -15.60
N SER A 135 0.16 0.86 -16.16
CA SER A 135 -0.66 0.82 -17.37
C SER A 135 -2.13 0.57 -17.07
N GLY A 136 -3.01 0.99 -18.00
CA GLY A 136 -4.46 0.94 -17.82
C GLY A 136 -4.91 1.64 -16.54
N HIS A 137 -5.67 0.92 -15.71
CA HIS A 137 -6.12 1.36 -14.38
C HIS A 137 -5.08 1.12 -13.27
N GLY A 138 -3.89 0.60 -13.61
CA GLY A 138 -2.75 0.51 -12.71
C GLY A 138 -2.08 1.87 -12.51
N HIS A 139 -1.54 2.09 -11.32
CA HIS A 139 -0.94 3.36 -10.89
C HIS A 139 0.56 3.23 -10.69
N ALA A 140 1.29 4.34 -10.85
CA ALA A 140 2.73 4.42 -10.59
C ALA A 140 2.96 4.45 -9.07
N SER A 141 2.77 3.28 -8.46
CA SER A 141 2.74 3.04 -7.03
C SER A 141 3.71 1.93 -6.64
N GLN A 142 4.79 1.75 -7.40
CA GLN A 142 5.75 0.68 -7.15
C GLN A 142 6.43 0.89 -5.79
N ASN A 143 6.57 -0.19 -5.04
CA ASN A 143 6.96 -0.24 -3.63
C ASN A 143 6.09 0.64 -2.70
N ALA A 144 4.89 1.05 -3.11
CA ALA A 144 3.95 1.67 -2.18
C ALA A 144 3.44 0.65 -1.17
N PHE A 145 3.21 1.11 0.05
CA PHE A 145 2.51 0.31 1.04
C PHE A 145 1.18 0.96 1.42
N THR A 146 0.22 0.13 1.80
CA THR A 146 -1.06 0.57 2.38
C THR A 146 -1.35 -0.23 3.64
N VAL A 147 -2.16 0.36 4.53
CA VAL A 147 -2.44 -0.15 5.86
C VAL A 147 -3.91 0.08 6.16
N ASN A 148 -4.60 -1.01 6.48
CA ASN A 148 -5.94 -0.98 7.04
C ASN A 148 -5.88 -1.38 8.52
N TYR A 149 -6.59 -0.64 9.36
CA TYR A 149 -6.74 -0.95 10.76
C TYR A 149 -8.20 -0.91 11.16
N LYS A 150 -8.66 -1.97 11.84
CA LYS A 150 -10.07 -2.16 12.17
C LYS A 150 -10.97 -1.97 10.94
N GLY A 151 -10.57 -2.61 9.85
CA GLY A 151 -11.24 -2.54 8.57
C GLY A 151 -11.20 -1.20 7.84
N LYS A 152 -10.62 -0.14 8.39
CA LYS A 152 -10.58 1.21 7.76
C LYS A 152 -9.19 1.52 7.21
N VAL A 153 -9.11 2.26 6.11
CA VAL A 153 -7.84 2.73 5.54
C VAL A 153 -7.18 3.74 6.48
N LEU A 154 -5.97 3.42 6.96
CA LEU A 154 -5.11 4.30 7.75
C LEU A 154 -4.07 4.99 6.84
N PHE A 155 -3.30 4.19 6.10
CA PHE A 155 -2.39 4.64 5.05
C PHE A 155 -2.87 4.06 3.72
N GLY A 156 -3.05 4.88 2.70
CA GLY A 156 -3.58 4.46 1.41
C GLY A 156 -3.19 5.42 0.29
N GLY A 157 -3.70 5.18 -0.92
CA GLY A 157 -3.70 6.20 -1.96
C GLY A 157 -4.35 7.51 -1.47
N SER A 158 -4.00 8.63 -2.07
CA SER A 158 -4.66 9.92 -1.84
C SER A 158 -5.11 10.60 -3.13
N GLY A 159 -6.00 11.58 -3.01
CA GLY A 159 -6.67 12.23 -4.13
C GLY A 159 -8.02 11.59 -4.47
N TYR A 160 -8.58 12.00 -5.61
CA TYR A 160 -9.90 11.57 -6.07
C TYR A 160 -9.89 11.24 -7.56
N TYR A 161 -10.54 10.14 -7.94
CA TYR A 161 -10.78 9.82 -9.33
C TYR A 161 -11.97 10.61 -9.87
N SER A 162 -11.71 11.50 -10.83
CA SER A 162 -12.74 12.23 -11.58
C SER A 162 -12.80 11.79 -13.03
N ASN A 163 -11.63 11.65 -13.66
CA ASN A 163 -11.49 11.24 -15.05
C ASN A 163 -10.16 10.48 -15.25
N PHE A 164 -10.13 9.62 -16.26
CA PHE A 164 -8.98 8.78 -16.60
C PHE A 164 -7.72 9.58 -17.00
N SER A 165 -7.86 10.81 -17.48
CA SER A 165 -6.72 11.59 -18.00
C SER A 165 -6.81 13.08 -17.71
N ASP A 166 -7.58 13.51 -16.72
CA ASP A 166 -7.51 14.91 -16.29
C ASP A 166 -6.17 15.24 -15.60
N LYS A 167 -5.93 16.53 -15.34
CA LYS A 167 -4.64 16.98 -14.78
C LYS A 167 -4.39 16.38 -13.40
N HIS A 168 -5.40 16.34 -12.52
CA HIS A 168 -5.25 15.74 -11.20
C HIS A 168 -4.88 14.26 -11.31
N ASN A 169 -5.55 13.53 -12.21
CA ASN A 169 -5.29 12.14 -12.47
C ASN A 169 -3.83 11.91 -12.95
N LEU A 170 -3.42 12.63 -14.00
CA LEU A 170 -2.11 12.45 -14.63
C LEU A 170 -0.93 12.93 -13.77
N PHE A 171 -1.07 14.03 -13.01
CA PHE A 171 0.05 14.63 -12.27
C PHE A 171 0.08 14.30 -10.78
N TYR A 172 -1.03 13.79 -10.22
CA TYR A 172 -1.13 13.49 -8.80
C TYR A 172 -1.64 12.08 -8.53
N TYR A 173 -2.92 11.80 -8.80
CA TYR A 173 -3.63 10.61 -8.32
C TYR A 173 -3.03 9.29 -8.82
N ARG A 174 -2.61 9.21 -10.09
CA ARG A 174 -1.93 8.02 -10.63
C ARG A 174 -0.42 8.00 -10.40
N SER A 175 0.14 9.10 -9.92
CA SER A 175 1.57 9.26 -9.70
C SER A 175 1.96 8.81 -8.27
N PRO A 176 3.24 8.51 -8.02
CA PRO A 176 3.75 8.24 -6.68
C PRO A 176 3.49 9.34 -5.65
N ARG A 177 3.15 10.58 -6.06
CA ARG A 177 2.78 11.67 -5.14
C ARG A 177 1.48 11.42 -4.37
N ALA A 178 0.69 10.45 -4.82
CA ALA A 178 -0.50 9.98 -4.15
C ALA A 178 -0.27 8.71 -3.31
N TYR A 179 0.96 8.20 -3.24
CA TYR A 179 1.26 6.89 -2.66
C TYR A 179 2.40 6.93 -1.65
N SER A 180 2.29 6.10 -0.60
CA SER A 180 3.31 6.01 0.45
C SER A 180 4.55 5.25 -0.05
N THR A 181 5.34 5.91 -0.91
CA THR A 181 6.54 5.39 -1.59
C THR A 181 7.64 6.47 -1.64
N ILE A 182 8.67 6.26 -2.44
CA ILE A 182 9.85 7.15 -2.54
C ILE A 182 9.75 8.08 -3.77
N LEU A 183 10.10 9.35 -3.58
CA LEU A 183 10.49 10.26 -4.66
C LEU A 183 12.00 10.53 -4.62
N ALA A 184 12.61 10.76 -5.79
CA ALA A 184 14.00 11.18 -5.94
C ALA A 184 14.02 12.58 -6.59
N ASP A 185 14.57 13.59 -5.90
CA ASP A 185 14.49 15.01 -6.31
C ASP A 185 13.05 15.50 -6.59
N SER A 186 12.07 14.95 -5.86
CA SER A 186 10.63 15.16 -6.11
C SER A 186 10.14 14.64 -7.46
N ILE A 187 10.95 13.90 -8.21
CA ILE A 187 10.56 13.24 -9.46
C ILE A 187 9.90 11.90 -9.12
N SER A 188 8.82 11.63 -9.82
CA SER A 188 8.04 10.40 -9.74
C SER A 188 8.57 9.28 -10.62
N GLN A 189 8.21 8.05 -10.26
CA GLN A 189 8.13 6.90 -11.16
C GLN A 189 7.31 7.27 -12.41
N LYS A 190 7.69 6.71 -13.56
CA LYS A 190 7.01 6.93 -14.83
C LYS A 190 5.70 6.14 -14.90
N ILE A 191 4.72 6.68 -15.62
CA ILE A 191 3.49 5.95 -15.97
C ILE A 191 3.73 5.11 -17.23
N GLY A 192 3.02 3.99 -17.36
CA GLY A 192 3.24 2.99 -18.40
C GLY A 192 3.81 1.67 -17.89
N GLU A 193 3.81 0.66 -18.74
CA GLU A 193 4.34 -0.68 -18.48
C GLU A 193 5.83 -0.62 -18.12
N GLU A 194 6.56 0.34 -18.69
CA GLU A 194 7.96 0.56 -18.40
C GLU A 194 8.23 0.95 -16.94
N GLY A 195 7.22 1.51 -16.24
CA GLY A 195 7.27 1.93 -14.85
C GLY A 195 7.03 0.79 -13.86
N TYR A 196 7.59 -0.39 -14.13
CA TYR A 196 7.35 -1.61 -13.37
C TYR A 196 8.19 -1.75 -12.10
N GLY A 197 7.64 -2.51 -11.17
CA GLY A 197 8.34 -3.11 -10.05
C GLY A 197 8.14 -4.63 -10.06
N TRP A 198 8.53 -5.30 -8.98
CA TRP A 198 8.25 -6.72 -8.77
C TRP A 198 8.50 -7.09 -7.30
N ILE A 199 8.10 -8.29 -6.90
CA ILE A 199 8.30 -8.81 -5.54
C ILE A 199 9.34 -9.95 -5.57
N PRO A 200 10.63 -9.69 -5.31
CA PRO A 200 11.65 -10.74 -5.37
C PRO A 200 11.52 -11.86 -4.34
N ARG A 201 10.94 -11.58 -3.17
CA ARG A 201 10.83 -12.54 -2.07
C ARG A 201 9.74 -12.13 -1.09
N SER A 202 9.16 -13.13 -0.42
CA SER A 202 8.23 -12.94 0.69
C SER A 202 8.32 -14.10 1.68
N ILE A 203 7.90 -13.87 2.91
CA ILE A 203 7.80 -14.88 3.98
C ILE A 203 6.45 -14.70 4.67
N SER A 204 5.75 -15.81 4.92
CA SER A 204 4.64 -15.84 5.87
C SER A 204 5.03 -16.68 7.08
N GLY A 205 5.26 -16.02 8.21
CA GLY A 205 5.42 -16.65 9.51
C GLY A 205 4.22 -16.40 10.42
N LYS A 206 4.28 -16.94 11.64
CA LYS A 206 3.25 -16.75 12.68
C LYS A 206 3.26 -15.33 13.26
N ASN A 207 4.46 -14.80 13.52
CA ASN A 207 4.66 -13.50 14.19
C ASN A 207 5.38 -12.47 13.31
N ILE A 208 6.01 -12.91 12.21
CA ILE A 208 6.68 -12.04 11.24
C ILE A 208 6.16 -12.42 9.85
N GLN A 209 5.65 -11.43 9.13
CA GLN A 209 5.41 -11.49 7.69
C GLN A 209 6.37 -10.53 7.00
N TYR A 210 6.86 -10.89 5.83
CA TYR A 210 7.86 -10.10 5.12
C TYR A 210 7.62 -10.10 3.61
N ALA A 211 7.92 -8.98 2.97
CA ALA A 211 8.04 -8.85 1.53
C ALA A 211 9.19 -7.91 1.15
N LEU A 212 9.83 -8.22 0.03
CA LEU A 212 10.73 -7.31 -0.67
C LEU A 212 10.03 -6.84 -1.93
N GLY A 213 9.95 -5.53 -2.16
CA GLY A 213 9.62 -4.95 -3.45
C GLY A 213 10.86 -4.35 -4.09
N ASP A 214 10.98 -4.46 -5.41
CA ASP A 214 12.06 -3.84 -6.20
C ASP A 214 11.45 -3.00 -7.32
N ALA A 215 11.66 -1.68 -7.23
CA ALA A 215 11.13 -0.67 -8.14
C ALA A 215 12.27 0.11 -8.81
N SER A 216 13.46 -0.50 -8.91
CA SER A 216 14.67 0.15 -9.43
C SER A 216 14.49 0.66 -10.87
N ASN A 217 13.66 -0.01 -11.67
CA ASN A 217 13.38 0.33 -13.07
C ASN A 217 12.14 1.22 -13.27
N ALA A 218 11.45 1.58 -12.18
CA ALA A 218 10.20 2.33 -12.23
C ALA A 218 10.39 3.83 -12.54
N TYR A 219 11.62 4.35 -12.50
CA TYR A 219 11.91 5.77 -12.72
C TYR A 219 12.37 6.05 -14.15
N GLY A 220 12.36 7.33 -14.50
CA GLY A 220 12.87 7.87 -15.76
C GLY A 220 11.79 8.55 -16.60
N LYS A 221 12.10 8.76 -17.87
CA LYS A 221 11.15 9.36 -18.82
C LYS A 221 10.05 8.37 -19.20
N ILE A 222 8.84 8.87 -19.39
CA ILE A 222 7.73 8.12 -19.98
C ILE A 222 8.06 7.87 -21.46
N GLN A 223 7.91 6.63 -21.89
CA GLN A 223 8.15 6.18 -23.26
C GLN A 223 6.86 5.66 -23.93
N SER A 224 5.88 5.24 -23.14
CA SER A 224 4.59 4.74 -23.64
C SER A 224 3.86 5.80 -24.48
N GLU A 225 3.69 5.50 -25.77
CA GLU A 225 2.98 6.36 -26.73
C GLU A 225 1.54 6.63 -26.29
N PHE A 226 0.87 5.62 -25.70
CA PHE A 226 -0.47 5.78 -25.16
C PHE A 226 -0.50 6.88 -24.10
N TRP A 227 0.43 6.86 -23.15
CA TRP A 227 0.47 7.85 -22.07
C TRP A 227 0.92 9.22 -22.56
N LEU A 228 1.92 9.30 -23.43
CA LEU A 228 2.33 10.56 -24.05
C LEU A 228 1.17 11.21 -24.80
N ASN A 229 0.38 10.42 -25.54
CA ASN A 229 -0.81 10.92 -26.22
C ASN A 229 -1.86 11.49 -25.26
N ARG A 230 -2.03 10.93 -24.04
CA ARG A 230 -2.92 11.50 -23.02
C ARG A 230 -2.47 12.87 -22.53
N PHE A 231 -1.17 13.07 -22.34
CA PHE A 231 -0.62 14.38 -22.01
C PHE A 231 -0.83 15.39 -23.14
N ASP A 232 -0.61 14.98 -24.39
CA ASP A 232 -0.81 15.82 -25.58
C ASP A 232 -2.28 16.23 -25.76
N GLN A 233 -3.23 15.30 -25.57
CA GLN A 233 -4.68 15.58 -25.61
C GLN A 233 -5.07 16.66 -24.58
N MET A 234 -4.41 16.64 -23.42
CA MET A 234 -4.61 17.62 -22.34
C MET A 234 -3.75 18.89 -22.50
N LYS A 235 -2.94 18.98 -23.57
CA LYS A 235 -2.03 20.09 -23.86
C LYS A 235 -1.10 20.42 -22.69
N VAL A 236 -0.59 19.39 -22.02
CA VAL A 236 0.31 19.50 -20.87
C VAL A 236 1.54 18.64 -21.12
N GLN A 237 2.68 19.04 -20.55
CA GLN A 237 3.91 18.26 -20.65
C GLN A 237 4.08 17.38 -19.41
N PRO A 238 4.51 16.11 -19.54
CA PRO A 238 4.73 15.25 -18.37
C PRO A 238 5.73 15.83 -17.35
N SER A 239 6.71 16.59 -17.82
CA SER A 239 7.71 17.24 -16.97
C SER A 239 7.20 18.49 -16.23
N LYS A 240 5.93 18.90 -16.44
CA LYS A 240 5.33 20.05 -15.73
C LYS A 240 5.53 19.88 -14.21
N GLY A 241 6.00 20.94 -13.55
CA GLY A 241 6.21 20.94 -12.10
C GLY A 241 7.23 19.91 -11.60
N ASN A 242 8.12 19.42 -12.48
CA ASN A 242 9.05 18.33 -12.22
C ASN A 242 8.34 17.05 -11.74
N VAL A 243 7.17 16.74 -12.33
CA VAL A 243 6.42 15.55 -11.95
C VAL A 243 7.11 14.28 -12.41
N TYR A 244 7.30 14.15 -13.72
CA TYR A 244 8.00 13.04 -14.36
C TYR A 244 9.32 13.52 -14.96
N GLY A 245 10.33 12.65 -14.99
CA GLY A 245 11.65 13.01 -15.48
C GLY A 245 12.73 12.02 -15.07
N GLU A 246 13.99 12.43 -15.23
CA GLU A 246 15.15 11.60 -14.94
C GLU A 246 15.80 11.99 -13.61
N ALA A 247 15.66 11.13 -12.61
CA ALA A 247 16.30 11.29 -11.31
C ALA A 247 17.65 10.53 -11.20
N GLY A 248 17.92 9.60 -12.10
CA GLY A 248 19.11 8.76 -12.08
C GLY A 248 19.02 7.59 -11.11
N VAL A 249 17.83 7.17 -10.67
CA VAL A 249 17.65 6.04 -9.75
C VAL A 249 18.19 4.75 -10.39
N THR A 250 19.04 4.05 -9.65
CA THR A 250 19.65 2.76 -10.06
C THR A 250 19.26 1.62 -9.13
N LEU A 251 18.82 1.91 -7.90
CA LEU A 251 18.31 0.94 -6.95
C LEU A 251 17.16 1.55 -6.15
N TYR A 252 16.05 0.83 -6.06
CA TYR A 252 15.02 1.05 -5.05
C TYR A 252 14.44 -0.29 -4.60
N ARG A 253 14.88 -0.74 -3.43
CA ARG A 253 14.32 -1.90 -2.74
C ARG A 253 13.63 -1.49 -1.46
N ARG A 254 12.44 -2.02 -1.21
CA ARG A 254 11.71 -1.83 0.03
C ARG A 254 11.48 -3.17 0.71
N HIS A 255 12.05 -3.31 1.89
CA HIS A 255 11.75 -4.39 2.82
C HIS A 255 10.57 -3.95 3.68
N MET A 256 9.48 -4.70 3.64
CA MET A 256 8.31 -4.46 4.50
C MET A 256 8.09 -5.67 5.38
N LEU A 257 8.02 -5.44 6.69
CA LEU A 257 7.66 -6.45 7.67
C LEU A 257 6.39 -6.03 8.39
N GLN A 258 5.45 -6.96 8.54
CA GLN A 258 4.37 -6.87 9.50
C GLN A 258 4.72 -7.78 10.68
N LEU A 259 4.77 -7.20 11.88
CA LEU A 259 5.13 -7.90 13.10
C LEU A 259 3.89 -8.04 13.99
N ALA A 260 3.82 -9.14 14.73
CA ALA A 260 2.79 -9.34 15.73
C ALA A 260 2.76 -8.17 16.74
N GLY A 261 1.56 -7.80 17.16
CA GLY A 261 1.35 -6.65 18.03
C GLY A 261 1.06 -5.34 17.29
N GLU A 262 0.76 -5.42 16.00
CA GLU A 262 0.35 -4.29 15.13
C GLU A 262 1.49 -3.29 14.83
N TYR A 263 2.66 -3.82 14.49
CA TYR A 263 3.82 -3.04 14.04
C TYR A 263 4.12 -3.29 12.57
N ILE A 264 4.57 -2.24 11.88
CA ILE A 264 5.11 -2.32 10.52
C ILE A 264 6.52 -1.75 10.53
N VAL A 265 7.45 -2.46 9.92
CA VAL A 265 8.83 -2.00 9.71
C VAL A 265 9.09 -1.89 8.22
N LEU A 266 9.56 -0.72 7.79
CA LEU A 266 10.03 -0.49 6.44
C LEU A 266 11.53 -0.22 6.46
N TYR A 267 12.27 -0.84 5.55
CA TYR A 267 13.68 -0.56 5.34
C TYR A 267 13.95 -0.41 3.85
N ASP A 268 14.35 0.80 3.47
CA ASP A 268 14.52 1.20 2.07
C ASP A 268 16.00 1.22 1.71
N GLU A 269 16.37 0.56 0.61
CA GLU A 269 17.68 0.64 -0.02
C GLU A 269 17.57 1.48 -1.30
N LEU A 270 18.29 2.60 -1.35
CA LEU A 270 18.18 3.58 -2.42
C LEU A 270 19.56 3.88 -3.00
N SER A 271 19.66 3.90 -4.33
CA SER A 271 20.84 4.39 -5.02
C SER A 271 20.47 5.16 -6.29
N ALA A 272 21.26 6.17 -6.61
CA ALA A 272 21.20 6.91 -7.85
C ALA A 272 22.59 7.19 -8.44
N SER A 273 22.64 7.39 -9.75
CA SER A 273 23.87 7.69 -10.51
C SER A 273 24.49 9.05 -10.16
N LYS A 274 23.73 9.93 -9.52
CA LYS A 274 24.16 11.23 -8.98
C LYS A 274 23.56 11.45 -7.58
N PRO A 275 24.11 12.35 -6.76
CA PRO A 275 23.46 12.74 -5.52
C PRO A 275 22.06 13.32 -5.78
N VAL A 276 21.04 12.79 -5.10
CA VAL A 276 19.65 13.27 -5.15
C VAL A 276 19.07 13.39 -3.75
N LYS A 277 18.05 14.22 -3.59
CA LYS A 277 17.24 14.26 -2.36
C LYS A 277 16.22 13.13 -2.38
N TRP A 278 16.35 12.20 -1.46
CA TRP A 278 15.40 11.11 -1.29
C TRP A 278 14.26 11.57 -0.39
N THR A 279 13.02 11.34 -0.81
CA THR A 279 11.84 11.68 -0.01
C THR A 279 10.99 10.44 0.18
N THR A 280 10.87 9.96 1.42
CA THR A 280 9.84 8.98 1.78
C THR A 280 8.54 9.69 2.12
N GLN A 281 7.43 9.18 1.60
CA GLN A 281 6.11 9.80 1.71
C GLN A 281 5.10 8.89 2.38
N PHE A 282 4.12 9.51 3.03
CA PHE A 282 3.03 8.87 3.72
C PHE A 282 1.75 9.65 3.48
N HIS A 283 0.66 8.96 3.17
CA HIS A 283 -0.63 9.61 2.92
C HIS A 283 -1.75 8.94 3.71
N ALA A 284 -2.63 9.77 4.25
CA ALA A 284 -3.78 9.37 5.03
C ALA A 284 -5.02 10.05 4.43
N PRO A 285 -5.81 9.34 3.61
CA PRO A 285 -6.97 9.93 2.93
C PRO A 285 -8.10 10.28 3.91
N TYR A 286 -8.18 9.60 5.05
CA TYR A 286 -9.27 9.75 6.03
C TYR A 286 -8.81 10.07 7.45
N SER A 287 -7.51 10.32 7.66
CA SER A 287 -6.95 10.63 8.99
C SER A 287 -6.12 11.90 8.92
N LYS A 288 -6.02 12.62 10.04
CA LYS A 288 -5.14 13.80 10.15
C LYS A 288 -3.72 13.35 10.42
N MET A 289 -2.75 14.14 9.95
CA MET A 289 -1.34 13.96 10.29
C MET A 289 -0.81 15.15 11.07
N GLN A 290 0.09 14.89 12.02
CA GLN A 290 0.75 15.93 12.79
C GLN A 290 2.22 15.57 13.03
N ALA A 291 3.12 16.52 12.80
CA ALA A 291 4.53 16.36 13.13
C ALA A 291 4.73 16.42 14.66
N GLU A 292 5.51 15.49 15.19
CA GLU A 292 5.97 15.55 16.58
C GLU A 292 7.22 16.43 16.68
N LYS A 293 7.33 17.18 17.78
CA LYS A 293 8.50 18.03 18.03
C LYS A 293 9.70 17.15 18.37
N SER A 294 10.77 17.27 17.59
CA SER A 294 12.04 16.57 17.84
C SER A 294 13.23 17.42 17.41
N ASN A 295 14.22 17.52 18.29
CA ASN A 295 15.50 18.16 18.00
C ASN A 295 16.47 17.23 17.25
N ALA A 296 16.17 15.93 17.16
CA ALA A 296 17.01 14.98 16.45
C ALA A 296 17.00 15.31 14.95
N THR A 297 18.17 15.42 14.34
CA THR A 297 18.29 15.76 12.91
C THR A 297 18.07 14.54 12.00
N ASN A 298 18.41 13.36 12.50
CA ASN A 298 18.39 12.07 11.81
C ASN A 298 17.22 11.15 12.21
N ARG A 299 16.27 11.69 12.99
CA ARG A 299 15.00 11.04 13.37
C ARG A 299 13.85 12.01 13.24
N LYS A 300 12.76 11.60 12.59
CA LYS A 300 11.52 12.37 12.51
C LYS A 300 10.31 11.50 12.82
N ASP A 301 9.40 12.09 13.59
CA ASP A 301 8.24 11.42 14.15
C ASP A 301 6.99 12.17 13.70
N PHE A 302 5.94 11.44 13.32
CA PHE A 302 4.63 12.04 13.04
C PHE A 302 3.51 11.09 13.45
N ILE A 303 2.39 11.68 13.84
CA ILE A 303 1.18 10.98 14.25
C ILE A 303 0.19 10.99 13.09
N THR A 304 -0.50 9.88 12.89
CA THR A 304 -1.66 9.77 12.00
C THR A 304 -2.85 9.31 12.83
N GLU A 305 -3.92 10.11 12.89
CA GLU A 305 -5.05 9.81 13.77
C GLU A 305 -6.42 10.23 13.24
N ASN A 306 -7.43 9.50 13.69
CA ASN A 306 -8.85 9.83 13.60
C ASN A 306 -9.56 9.28 14.86
N ASP A 307 -10.89 9.39 14.93
CA ASP A 307 -11.67 8.99 16.11
C ASP A 307 -11.51 7.52 16.53
N SER A 308 -11.05 6.64 15.63
CA SER A 308 -10.95 5.19 15.86
C SER A 308 -9.51 4.68 15.99
N VAL A 309 -8.50 5.44 15.58
CA VAL A 309 -7.11 4.97 15.49
C VAL A 309 -6.11 6.12 15.70
N ARG A 310 -5.00 5.81 16.36
CA ARG A 310 -3.84 6.70 16.50
C ARG A 310 -2.56 5.90 16.24
N SER A 311 -1.84 6.27 15.20
CA SER A 311 -0.58 5.67 14.80
C SER A 311 0.58 6.64 15.01
N LEU A 312 1.73 6.14 15.48
CA LEU A 312 3.00 6.87 15.47
C LEU A 312 3.93 6.23 14.45
N ALA A 313 4.41 7.05 13.51
CA ALA A 313 5.47 6.68 12.58
C ALA A 313 6.77 7.39 12.97
N THR A 314 7.86 6.63 13.06
CA THR A 314 9.20 7.10 13.38
C THR A 314 10.13 6.72 12.23
N VAL A 315 10.76 7.71 11.62
CA VAL A 315 11.67 7.56 10.47
C VAL A 315 13.09 7.91 10.91
N PHE A 316 14.03 6.99 10.68
CA PHE A 316 15.44 7.13 10.96
C PHE A 316 16.25 7.16 9.66
N ALA A 317 17.37 7.89 9.68
CA ALA A 317 18.36 7.91 8.62
C ALA A 317 19.78 8.08 9.19
N ASN A 318 20.81 7.84 8.38
CA ASN A 318 22.20 8.12 8.78
C ASN A 318 22.59 9.61 8.67
N SER A 319 21.79 10.42 7.98
CA SER A 319 22.06 11.84 7.79
C SER A 319 20.83 12.69 8.13
N PRO A 320 20.99 14.03 8.23
CA PRO A 320 19.88 14.92 8.51
C PRO A 320 18.72 14.78 7.53
N ILE A 321 17.50 14.70 8.08
CA ILE A 321 16.24 14.59 7.36
C ILE A 321 15.26 15.67 7.82
N LYS A 322 14.45 16.17 6.89
CA LYS A 322 13.43 17.21 7.16
C LYS A 322 12.03 16.63 6.96
N LEU A 323 11.20 16.74 7.99
CA LEU A 323 9.78 16.41 7.93
C LEU A 323 8.97 17.65 7.54
N VAL A 324 8.03 17.46 6.62
CA VAL A 324 6.96 18.40 6.30
C VAL A 324 5.63 17.65 6.36
N VAL A 325 4.66 18.22 7.07
CA VAL A 325 3.28 17.72 7.12
C VAL A 325 2.36 18.81 6.58
N HIS A 326 1.49 18.47 5.64
CA HIS A 326 0.51 19.37 5.04
C HIS A 326 -0.72 18.59 4.56
N ASN A 327 -1.75 19.31 4.09
CA ASN A 327 -2.95 18.70 3.56
C ASN A 327 -3.30 19.09 2.11
N GLN A 328 -2.43 19.81 1.43
CA GLN A 328 -2.66 20.23 0.04
C GLN A 328 -2.17 19.18 -0.95
N PHE A 329 -2.97 18.92 -1.98
CA PHE A 329 -2.53 18.19 -3.17
C PHE A 329 -1.55 19.05 -3.99
N SER A 330 -0.55 18.44 -4.63
CA SER A 330 0.37 19.19 -5.50
C SER A 330 -0.26 19.57 -6.84
N GLU A 331 -1.27 18.83 -7.30
CA GLU A 331 -2.19 19.23 -8.37
C GLU A 331 -3.61 19.15 -7.79
N PRO A 332 -4.40 20.23 -7.77
CA PRO A 332 -5.71 20.26 -7.12
C PRO A 332 -6.69 19.19 -7.64
N ALA A 333 -7.50 18.64 -6.74
CA ALA A 333 -8.59 17.72 -7.10
C ALA A 333 -9.87 18.53 -7.36
N GLU A 334 -10.19 18.79 -8.62
CA GLU A 334 -11.43 19.47 -9.01
C GLU A 334 -12.49 18.46 -9.43
N ASN A 335 -13.66 18.48 -8.78
CA ASN A 335 -14.81 17.64 -9.17
C ASN A 335 -15.58 18.23 -10.36
N TRP A 336 -14.86 18.51 -11.46
CA TRP A 336 -15.44 19.08 -12.68
C TRP A 336 -16.44 18.12 -13.36
N ASN A 337 -16.23 16.81 -13.18
CA ASN A 337 -17.07 15.76 -13.75
C ASN A 337 -18.30 15.43 -12.87
N LYS A 338 -18.54 16.19 -11.79
CA LYS A 338 -19.68 16.05 -10.88
C LYS A 338 -19.87 14.61 -10.37
N VAL A 339 -18.77 13.94 -10.05
CA VAL A 339 -18.79 12.60 -9.43
C VAL A 339 -19.66 12.65 -8.18
N THR A 340 -20.56 11.67 -8.04
CA THR A 340 -21.49 11.59 -6.91
C THR A 340 -21.07 10.54 -5.88
N ASP A 341 -21.63 10.66 -4.68
CA ASP A 341 -21.65 9.59 -3.69
C ASP A 341 -22.79 8.61 -3.99
N ASP A 342 -22.92 7.62 -3.11
CA ASP A 342 -23.89 6.52 -3.23
C ASP A 342 -25.35 7.01 -3.07
N GLU A 343 -25.55 8.25 -2.62
CA GLU A 343 -26.85 8.92 -2.48
C GLU A 343 -27.15 9.82 -3.69
N GLY A 344 -26.25 9.87 -4.69
CA GLY A 344 -26.39 10.70 -5.88
C GLY A 344 -26.05 12.17 -5.65
N LYS A 345 -25.47 12.53 -4.50
CA LYS A 345 -25.01 13.90 -4.21
C LYS A 345 -23.59 14.11 -4.73
N ILE A 346 -23.33 15.27 -5.32
CA ILE A 346 -21.99 15.62 -5.81
C ILE A 346 -20.99 15.55 -4.66
N LYS A 347 -19.93 14.76 -4.85
CA LYS A 347 -18.85 14.59 -3.87
C LYS A 347 -18.08 15.88 -3.68
N ASP A 348 -17.82 16.20 -2.41
CA ASP A 348 -16.91 17.25 -2.02
C ASP A 348 -15.48 16.70 -1.95
N PHE A 349 -14.60 17.16 -2.84
CA PHE A 349 -13.20 16.74 -2.90
C PHE A 349 -12.39 17.51 -1.86
N LYS A 350 -12.26 16.92 -0.67
CA LYS A 350 -11.57 17.53 0.47
C LYS A 350 -10.07 17.27 0.41
N ASN A 351 -9.32 18.26 0.86
CA ASN A 351 -7.89 18.11 1.13
C ASN A 351 -7.62 16.94 2.10
N GLN A 352 -6.58 16.16 1.82
CA GLN A 352 -6.17 14.96 2.55
C GLN A 352 -4.77 15.14 3.13
N TRP A 353 -4.33 14.33 4.09
CA TRP A 353 -3.08 14.59 4.80
C TRP A 353 -1.89 13.82 4.23
N HIS A 354 -0.74 14.51 4.21
CA HIS A 354 0.51 14.01 3.66
C HIS A 354 1.67 14.36 4.60
N ALA A 355 2.58 13.41 4.77
CA ALA A 355 3.88 13.62 5.41
C ALA A 355 5.00 13.25 4.42
N GLY A 356 5.95 14.16 4.24
CA GLY A 356 7.16 13.94 3.45
C GLY A 356 8.40 14.11 4.31
N ILE A 357 9.31 13.15 4.25
CA ILE A 357 10.59 13.19 4.96
C ILE A 357 11.71 13.16 3.92
N THR A 358 12.43 14.27 3.79
CA THR A 358 13.42 14.49 2.73
C THR A 358 14.84 14.53 3.28
N SER A 359 15.76 13.84 2.62
CA SER A 359 17.20 13.82 2.94
C SER A 359 17.96 15.03 2.38
N LEU A 360 19.19 15.21 2.85
CA LEU A 360 20.22 15.90 2.07
C LEU A 360 20.55 15.10 0.78
N PRO A 361 21.12 15.73 -0.26
CA PRO A 361 21.52 15.01 -1.47
C PRO A 361 22.51 13.88 -1.16
N ALA A 362 22.23 12.68 -1.67
CA ALA A 362 23.09 11.51 -1.51
C ALA A 362 22.93 10.53 -2.69
N ASN A 363 24.01 9.88 -3.09
CA ASN A 363 23.96 8.82 -4.11
C ASN A 363 23.28 7.57 -3.54
N SER A 364 23.77 7.07 -2.41
CA SER A 364 23.24 5.91 -1.70
C SER A 364 22.59 6.35 -0.40
N PHE A 365 21.37 5.87 -0.14
CA PHE A 365 20.60 6.30 1.02
C PHE A 365 19.73 5.17 1.58
N ARG A 366 19.41 5.24 2.87
CA ARG A 366 18.50 4.31 3.52
C ARG A 366 17.62 4.99 4.54
N PHE A 367 16.37 4.55 4.58
CA PHE A 367 15.42 4.87 5.64
C PHE A 367 15.11 3.60 6.42
N LEU A 368 15.03 3.71 7.75
CA LEU A 368 14.31 2.76 8.59
C LEU A 368 13.05 3.47 9.09
N THR A 369 11.88 2.92 8.81
CA THR A 369 10.61 3.42 9.33
C THR A 369 9.97 2.38 10.23
N ILE A 370 9.50 2.81 11.39
CA ILE A 370 8.70 2.00 12.31
C ILE A 370 7.35 2.67 12.46
N ILE A 371 6.28 1.92 12.16
CA ILE A 371 4.90 2.37 12.34
C ILE A 371 4.27 1.49 13.42
N GLN A 372 3.73 2.13 14.45
CA GLN A 372 2.95 1.47 15.50
C GLN A 372 1.54 2.02 15.51
N ILE A 373 0.54 1.14 15.54
CA ILE A 373 -0.88 1.51 15.50
C ILE A 373 -1.49 1.57 16.92
N LYS A 374 -0.76 1.09 17.92
CA LYS A 374 -1.06 1.27 19.34
C LYS A 374 -0.21 2.37 19.95
N THR A 375 -0.71 2.97 21.03
CA THR A 375 0.03 3.96 21.83
C THR A 375 1.09 3.26 22.69
N GLY A 376 2.25 2.96 22.10
CA GLY A 376 3.50 2.63 22.79
C GLY A 376 4.53 3.74 22.64
N LYS A 377 5.62 3.71 23.42
CA LYS A 377 6.79 4.58 23.18
C LYS A 377 7.82 3.78 22.38
N VAL A 378 8.31 4.35 21.26
CA VAL A 378 9.50 3.84 20.56
C VAL A 378 10.72 4.18 21.42
N GLU A 379 11.41 3.16 21.92
CA GLU A 379 12.67 3.32 22.62
C GLU A 379 13.83 3.20 21.63
N VAL A 380 14.74 4.17 21.64
CA VAL A 380 15.95 4.12 20.82
C VAL A 380 17.10 3.65 21.71
N VAL A 381 17.70 2.52 21.35
CA VAL A 381 18.85 1.95 22.07
C VAL A 381 20.15 2.54 21.55
N LYS A 382 20.28 2.64 20.23
CA LYS A 382 21.43 3.27 19.55
C LYS A 382 20.94 4.10 18.36
N MET A 383 21.32 5.37 18.33
CA MET A 383 21.17 6.20 17.14
C MET A 383 22.34 5.95 16.17
N PRO A 384 22.10 6.06 14.85
CA PRO A 384 23.17 5.98 13.87
C PRO A 384 24.17 7.10 14.08
N ASP A 385 25.45 6.75 14.16
CA ASP A 385 26.59 7.65 14.02
C ASP A 385 27.03 7.71 12.55
N SER A 386 27.78 8.75 12.17
CA SER A 386 28.16 8.98 10.77
C SER A 386 28.99 7.85 10.16
N ASP A 387 29.77 7.14 10.98
CA ASP A 387 30.85 6.26 10.53
C ASP A 387 30.40 4.79 10.44
N GLU A 388 29.69 4.30 11.45
CA GLU A 388 29.12 2.95 11.52
C GLU A 388 27.71 2.86 10.94
N GLY A 389 26.89 3.90 11.06
CA GLY A 389 25.53 3.95 10.50
C GLY A 389 24.51 2.98 11.09
N ILE A 390 24.82 2.34 12.22
CA ILE A 390 23.94 1.34 12.84
C ILE A 390 22.86 2.03 13.69
N CYS A 391 21.60 1.75 13.38
CA CYS A 391 20.46 2.13 14.21
C CYS A 391 19.91 0.90 14.95
N GLU A 392 19.71 1.02 16.26
CA GLU A 392 19.10 0.00 17.12
C GLU A 392 17.94 0.59 17.92
N VAL A 393 16.80 -0.10 17.86
CA VAL A 393 15.54 0.37 18.42
C VAL A 393 14.81 -0.78 19.10
N ARG A 394 14.12 -0.47 20.19
CA ARG A 394 13.25 -1.38 20.92
C ARG A 394 11.82 -0.87 20.92
N ILE A 395 10.89 -1.76 20.61
CA ILE A 395 9.47 -1.46 20.62
C ILE A 395 8.64 -2.71 20.86
N GLY A 396 7.82 -2.68 21.91
CA GLY A 396 7.14 -3.90 22.37
C GLY A 396 8.15 -4.99 22.73
N GLU A 397 8.01 -6.18 22.12
CA GLU A 397 8.97 -7.27 22.26
C GLU A 397 10.12 -7.25 21.23
N TRP A 398 10.08 -6.31 20.29
CA TRP A 398 10.94 -6.31 19.11
C TRP A 398 12.22 -5.52 19.33
N HIS A 399 13.35 -6.14 19.03
CA HIS A 399 14.64 -5.49 18.88
C HIS A 399 15.01 -5.45 17.39
N ILE A 400 15.07 -4.24 16.84
CA ILE A 400 15.33 -4.02 15.41
C ILE A 400 16.69 -3.35 15.26
N LYS A 401 17.53 -3.90 14.38
CA LYS A 401 18.85 -3.35 14.03
C LYS A 401 18.94 -3.17 12.52
N ALA A 402 19.34 -1.99 12.07
CA ALA A 402 19.47 -1.68 10.65
C ALA A 402 20.76 -0.89 10.35
N GLN A 403 21.37 -1.18 9.20
CA GLN A 403 22.53 -0.45 8.69
C GLN A 403 22.08 0.69 7.78
N LEU A 404 22.07 1.93 8.28
CA LEU A 404 21.55 3.11 7.58
C LEU A 404 22.59 3.85 6.74
N ASN A 405 23.90 3.57 6.89
CA ASN A 405 24.92 4.14 6.03
C ASN A 405 24.89 3.46 4.66
N GLY A 406 24.47 4.22 3.63
CA GLY A 406 24.34 3.75 2.25
C GLY A 406 25.63 3.21 1.61
N ASP A 407 26.79 3.57 2.15
CA ASP A 407 28.10 3.11 1.66
C ASP A 407 28.53 1.74 2.25
N LYS A 408 27.82 1.27 3.28
CA LYS A 408 28.01 -0.07 3.88
C LYS A 408 27.02 -1.06 3.27
N LYS A 409 27.28 -2.36 3.42
CA LYS A 409 26.34 -3.42 3.01
C LYS A 409 25.03 -3.29 3.80
N ALA A 410 23.89 -3.37 3.11
CA ALA A 410 22.59 -3.36 3.76
C ALA A 410 22.42 -4.57 4.69
N ALA A 411 21.86 -4.32 5.86
CA ALA A 411 21.55 -5.34 6.87
C ALA A 411 20.34 -4.88 7.68
N LEU A 412 19.40 -5.80 7.91
CA LEU A 412 18.23 -5.60 8.76
C LEU A 412 18.02 -6.87 9.59
N THR A 413 18.00 -6.73 10.91
CA THR A 413 17.66 -7.81 11.84
C THR A 413 16.46 -7.39 12.67
N VAL A 414 15.49 -8.29 12.84
CA VAL A 414 14.35 -8.13 13.73
C VAL A 414 14.26 -9.36 14.63
N ASP A 415 14.47 -9.18 15.92
CA ASP A 415 14.42 -10.21 16.95
C ASP A 415 13.20 -9.97 17.87
N GLY A 416 12.34 -10.98 18.00
CA GLY A 416 11.23 -11.01 18.94
C GLY A 416 11.50 -11.97 20.07
N ALA A 417 11.89 -11.44 21.23
CA ALA A 417 12.35 -12.25 22.35
C ALA A 417 11.24 -13.14 22.95
N GLN A 418 10.00 -12.65 23.02
CA GLN A 418 8.88 -13.41 23.60
C GLN A 418 8.31 -14.41 22.60
N SER A 419 8.15 -13.97 21.35
CA SER A 419 7.64 -14.76 20.23
C SER A 419 8.65 -15.77 19.69
N LYS A 420 9.92 -15.69 20.10
CA LYS A 420 11.05 -16.49 19.61
C LYS A 420 11.15 -16.45 18.09
N SER A 421 11.05 -15.25 17.52
CA SER A 421 11.05 -15.03 16.07
C SER A 421 12.27 -14.22 15.67
N LEU A 422 12.92 -14.60 14.57
CA LEU A 422 14.08 -13.89 14.04
C LEU A 422 13.94 -13.69 12.52
N PHE A 423 14.21 -12.47 12.08
CA PHE A 423 14.44 -12.10 10.68
C PHE A 423 15.84 -11.51 10.55
N THR A 424 16.58 -11.88 9.50
CA THR A 424 17.92 -11.36 9.21
C THR A 424 18.22 -11.28 7.72
#